data_AF-A0AAN5RZ00-F1
#
_entry.id   AF-A0AAN5RZ00-F1
#
_cell.length_a   1.000
_cell.length_b   1.000
_cell.length_c   1.000
_cell.angle_alpha   90.00
_cell.angle_beta   90.00
_cell.angle_gamma   90.00
#
_symmetry.space_group_name_H-M   'P 1'
#
loop_
_entity.id
_entity.type
_entity.pdbx_description
1 polymer ?
#
loop_
_entity_poly.entity_id
_entity_poly.type
_entity_poly.pdbx_seq_one_letter_code
_entity_poly.pdbx_strand_id
1 'polypeptide(L)' 'MPHLLQLNGLAPYGEKPQTDQIYLRNYGKRALMRGGAWYSQEFAGVSAFCLSCTAVPLSAGAPRG' A
#
# COMPACT_ATOMS: atom_id res chain seq x y z
N MET A 1 12.35 -0.89 15.24
CA MET A 1 11.72 -1.64 14.13
C MET A 1 12.75 -2.56 13.50
N PRO A 2 12.39 -3.79 13.07
CA PRO A 2 13.32 -4.67 12.37
C PRO A 2 13.83 -4.02 11.08
N HIS A 3 15.16 -3.99 10.90
CA HIS A 3 15.81 -3.32 9.76
C HIS A 3 15.34 -3.87 8.41
N LEU A 4 15.01 -5.17 8.36
CA LEU A 4 14.46 -5.82 7.16
C LEU A 4 13.13 -5.20 6.72
N LEU A 5 12.24 -4.82 7.64
CA LEU A 5 10.98 -4.18 7.28
C LEU A 5 11.21 -2.77 6.72
N GLN A 6 12.21 -2.06 7.25
CA GLN A 6 12.57 -0.73 6.77
C GLN A 6 13.21 -0.78 5.38
N LEU A 7 14.15 -1.70 5.16
CA LEU A 7 14.78 -1.93 3.86
C LEU A 7 13.76 -2.31 2.77
N ASN A 8 12.72 -3.05 3.14
CA ASN A 8 11.64 -3.41 2.22
C ASN A 8 10.54 -2.33 2.10
N GLY A 9 10.70 -1.18 2.75
CA GLY A 9 9.70 -0.10 2.73
C GLY A 9 8.34 -0.53 3.28
N LEU A 10 8.33 -1.42 4.29
CA LEU A 10 7.17 -1.85 5.06
C LEU A 10 7.07 -1.12 6.41
N ALA A 11 8.16 -0.45 6.80
CA ALA A 11 8.25 0.40 7.98
C ALA A 11 9.04 1.65 7.63
N PRO A 12 8.77 2.79 8.29
CA PRO A 12 9.49 4.03 8.05
C PRO A 12 10.97 3.92 8.42
N TYR A 13 11.84 4.57 7.62
CA TYR A 13 13.30 4.63 7.82
C TYR A 13 13.74 5.89 8.62
N GLY A 14 12.81 6.62 9.22
CA GLY A 14 13.10 7.80 10.05
C GLY A 14 11.83 8.39 10.68
N GLU A 15 11.96 9.52 11.36
CA GLU A 15 10.85 10.17 12.10
C GLU A 15 10.04 11.18 11.27
N LYS A 16 10.31 11.31 9.96
CA LYS A 16 9.64 12.31 9.14
C LYS A 16 8.14 11.99 9.04
N PRO A 17 7.24 12.96 9.27
CA PRO A 17 5.82 12.76 9.00
C PRO A 17 5.64 12.42 7.52
N GLN A 18 5.15 11.20 7.27
CA GLN A 18 4.88 10.70 5.93
C GLN A 18 3.38 10.81 5.69
N THR A 19 3.00 11.58 4.68
CA THR A 19 1.60 11.69 4.23
C THR A 19 1.20 10.44 3.45
N ASP A 20 2.16 9.73 2.87
CA ASP A 20 2.03 8.43 2.23
C ASP A 20 1.21 7.45 3.09
N GLN A 21 0.05 7.04 2.57
CA GLN A 21 -0.88 6.22 3.35
C GLN A 21 -0.63 4.73 3.20
N ILE A 22 -0.83 4.02 4.32
CA ILE A 22 -0.77 2.56 4.39
C ILE A 22 -2.17 2.01 4.68
N TYR A 23 -2.67 1.13 3.81
CA TYR A 23 -3.93 0.43 4.00
C TYR A 23 -3.70 -1.06 4.24
N LEU A 24 -4.20 -1.60 5.36
CA LEU A 24 -4.03 -3.00 5.74
C LEU A 24 -5.36 -3.67 6.06
N ARG A 25 -5.60 -4.84 5.48
CA ARG A 25 -6.59 -5.81 5.98
C ARG A 25 -5.85 -7.01 6.54
N ASN A 26 -5.93 -7.22 7.85
CA ASN A 26 -5.19 -8.26 8.60
C ASN A 26 -5.79 -9.67 8.51
N TYR A 27 -6.60 -9.94 7.48
CA TYR A 27 -7.25 -11.23 7.26
C TYR A 27 -7.28 -11.57 5.77
N GLY A 28 -7.20 -12.88 5.49
CA GLY A 28 -7.11 -13.42 4.13
C GLY A 28 -5.79 -13.10 3.43
N LYS A 29 -5.55 -13.71 2.27
CA LYS A 29 -4.37 -13.44 1.45
C LYS A 29 -4.52 -12.13 0.68
N ARG A 30 -3.52 -11.25 0.76
CA ARG A 30 -3.52 -9.93 0.12
C ARG A 30 -2.36 -9.79 -0.86
N ALA A 31 -2.57 -9.02 -1.92
CA ALA A 31 -1.53 -8.62 -2.85
C ALA A 31 -1.02 -7.21 -2.49
N LEU A 32 0.29 -7.01 -2.58
CA LEU A 32 0.92 -5.71 -2.33
C LEU A 32 0.79 -4.81 -3.55
N MET A 33 0.24 -3.62 -3.35
CA MET A 33 0.20 -2.52 -4.33
C MET A 33 0.93 -1.32 -3.75
N ARG A 34 1.67 -0.55 -4.56
CA ARG A 34 2.46 0.63 -4.12
C ARG A 34 2.11 1.89 -4.92
N GLY A 35 2.51 3.05 -4.40
CA GLY A 35 2.50 4.33 -5.13
C GLY A 35 1.22 5.16 -4.93
N GLY A 36 0.06 4.50 -4.81
CA GLY A 36 -1.24 5.15 -4.76
C GLY A 36 -1.95 5.15 -6.12
N ALA A 37 -3.10 5.80 -6.20
CA ALA A 37 -3.87 5.95 -7.43
C ALA A 37 -4.01 7.44 -7.80
N TRP A 38 -4.52 7.73 -9.00
CA TRP A 38 -4.71 9.10 -9.49
C TRP A 38 -5.55 9.98 -8.53
N TYR A 39 -6.44 9.38 -7.73
CA TYR A 39 -7.28 10.06 -6.74
C TYR A 39 -6.66 10.14 -5.33
N SER A 40 -5.44 9.62 -5.12
CA SER A 40 -4.82 9.56 -3.80
C SER A 40 -4.20 10.87 -3.32
N GLN A 41 -4.03 11.88 -4.18
CA GLN A 41 -3.54 13.22 -3.82
C GLN A 41 -2.26 13.16 -2.96
N GLU A 42 -2.24 13.84 -1.80
CA GLU A 42 -1.09 13.89 -0.87
C GLU A 42 -0.77 12.56 -0.19
N PHE A 43 -1.67 11.56 -0.30
CA PHE A 43 -1.51 10.22 0.27
C PHE A 43 -0.80 9.24 -0.67
N ALA A 44 -0.57 9.62 -1.94
CA ALA A 44 0.29 8.89 -2.86
C ALA A 44 1.78 9.16 -2.58
N GLY A 45 2.63 8.19 -2.88
CA GLY A 45 4.07 8.33 -2.67
C GLY A 45 4.83 7.02 -2.69
N VAL A 46 6.15 7.10 -2.53
CA VAL A 46 7.08 5.96 -2.62
C VAL A 46 6.87 4.98 -1.47
N SER A 47 6.47 5.48 -0.30
CA SER A 47 6.20 4.69 0.89
C SER A 47 4.73 4.28 1.03
N ALA A 48 3.85 4.78 0.15
CA ALA A 48 2.44 4.42 0.16
C ALA A 48 2.25 2.99 -0.35
N PHE A 49 1.51 2.17 0.39
CA PHE A 49 1.16 0.82 -0.04
C PHE A 49 -0.20 0.34 0.48
N CYS A 50 -0.81 -0.57 -0.28
CA CYS A 50 -2.13 -1.11 -0.01
C CYS A 50 -2.09 -2.64 0.00
N LEU A 51 -2.60 -3.22 1.09
CA LEU A 51 -2.79 -4.64 1.35
C LEU A 51 -4.28 -4.92 1.64
N SER A 52 -5.17 -4.32 0.85
CA SER A 52 -6.62 -4.56 0.94
C SER A 52 -7.15 -5.44 -0.19
N CYS A 53 -6.47 -5.47 -1.34
CA CYS A 53 -6.84 -6.28 -2.49
C CYS A 53 -6.40 -7.73 -2.34
N THR A 54 -7.18 -8.66 -2.88
CA THR A 54 -6.76 -10.07 -3.05
C THR A 54 -5.95 -10.20 -4.34
N ALA A 55 -5.16 -11.26 -4.48
CA ALA A 55 -4.29 -11.50 -5.63
C ALA A 55 -5.03 -11.86 -6.94
N VAL A 56 -6.36 -11.68 -7.01
CA VAL A 56 -7.10 -11.88 -8.25
C VAL A 56 -6.80 -10.70 -9.18
N PRO A 57 -6.16 -10.91 -10.33
CA PRO A 57 -5.81 -9.84 -11.24
C PRO A 57 -7.08 -9.38 -11.95
N LEU A 58 -7.71 -8.34 -11.41
CA LEU A 58 -8.57 -7.47 -12.18
C LEU A 58 -7.76 -6.21 -12.40
N SER A 59 -7.10 -6.14 -13.56
CA SER A 59 -6.80 -4.86 -14.18
C SER A 59 -8.05 -3.99 -14.09
N ALA A 60 -7.88 -2.72 -13.72
CA ALA A 60 -8.96 -1.76 -13.51
C ALA A 60 -10.11 -1.94 -14.52
N GLY A 61 -11.32 -2.23 -14.02
CA GLY A 61 -12.56 -2.11 -14.81
C GLY A 61 -13.42 -3.35 -15.02
N ALA A 62 -13.80 -4.09 -13.97
CA ALA A 62 -15.02 -4.91 -14.06
C ALA A 62 -16.04 -4.44 -13.02
N PRO A 63 -17.23 -3.95 -13.43
CA PRO A 63 -18.31 -3.69 -12.48
C PRO A 63 -18.73 -5.04 -11.89
N ARG A 64 -18.82 -5.09 -10.56
CA ARG A 64 -19.52 -6.19 -9.90
C ARG A 64 -21.00 -5.92 -10.11
N GLY A 65 -21.66 -6.79 -10.88
CA GLY A 65 -23.11 -6.91 -10.88
C GLY A 65 -23.63 -7.40 -9.53
#